data_AF-A0A1K0G748-F1
#
_entry.id   AF-A0A1K0G748-F1
#
_cell.length_a   1.000
_cell.length_b   1.000
_cell.length_c   1.000
_cell.angle_alpha   90.00
_cell.angle_beta   90.00
_cell.angle_gamma   90.00
#
_symmetry.space_group_name_H-M   'P 1'
#
loop_
_entity.id
_entity.type
_entity.pdbx_description
1 polymer ?
#
loop_
_entity_poly.entity_id
_entity_poly.type
_entity_poly.pdbx_seq_one_letter_code
_entity_poly.pdbx_strand_id
1 'polypeptide(L)'
;MRPPTIITTLTTLLTTLTVLTSTVSADYVPFPHQRHSHLLRRDASTYTARLKDTSLGYEIHTKPGAPSGSRLTSIPVGTSSHSLATYWTRNPNNAAAKQAFIMIHGRNRNGNDYWTNMSKIVDAAVSDNYASADPNAIIVAPQFYSEKLNEGQYEKHELAWDDVNAWQAGEAAIHPKNAKETSFDALDALFDHFSNQTAYPSLEELVFVGHGGGGQLINRYGIVAKDMSANALSVRFIAGDPSSSAYFTDHRPTTNADIASKSTCPLYNTWRYGFDNFTGTLDGLKTPQAYFAQNVVRDVRYIVGYDDTAESGDQYCMAILQGGVARRDRNLAWWKYINLLARTNEDVSGLPGNITAQDLPDWSNLSGGKLAHTLTVVEGATHNADEVFGSRQGRTVLFEKSQKDVARGWRPKGYNKAAGGLTTNSTPAMVDLSSTADGQSISAAASVKAVKLGSGATMVVVSVVLAVMLC
;
A
#
# COMPACT_ATOMS: atom_id res chain seq x y z
N MET A 1 38.01 64.42 62.06
CA MET A 1 38.70 63.13 62.24
C MET A 1 38.62 62.35 60.94
N ARG A 2 39.75 62.25 60.23
CA ARG A 2 40.08 61.23 59.21
C ARG A 2 40.37 59.88 59.95
N PRO A 3 40.64 58.75 59.26
CA PRO A 3 39.89 57.90 58.31
C PRO A 3 40.04 56.41 58.81
N PRO A 4 40.30 55.30 58.06
CA PRO A 4 40.13 54.86 56.65
C PRO A 4 39.29 53.54 56.56
N THR A 5 38.85 52.96 55.43
CA THR A 5 39.43 52.59 54.13
C THR A 5 40.50 51.47 54.15
N ILE A 6 40.39 50.55 53.16
CA ILE A 6 41.40 49.67 52.52
C ILE A 6 41.78 48.39 53.33
N ILE A 7 41.85 47.14 52.81
CA ILE A 7 42.57 46.58 51.64
C ILE A 7 42.13 45.13 51.27
N THR A 8 41.85 44.94 49.96
CA THR A 8 42.01 43.76 49.03
C THR A 8 41.57 42.35 49.47
N THR A 9 40.91 41.55 48.60
CA THR A 9 41.56 40.96 47.41
C THR A 9 40.68 40.71 46.19
N LEU A 10 41.35 40.88 45.06
CA LEU A 10 41.02 40.69 43.66
C LEU A 10 40.63 39.24 43.35
N THR A 11 39.60 39.01 42.54
CA THR A 11 39.62 37.94 41.52
C THR A 11 38.58 38.20 40.43
N THR A 12 39.11 38.47 39.24
CA THR A 12 38.46 38.45 37.94
C THR A 12 37.95 37.05 37.58
N LEU A 13 36.71 36.94 37.08
CA LEU A 13 36.41 35.95 36.03
C LEU A 13 35.33 36.48 35.08
N LEU A 14 35.79 36.83 33.88
CA LEU A 14 35.01 37.17 32.71
C LEU A 14 34.41 35.86 32.15
N THR A 15 33.08 35.74 32.10
CA THR A 15 32.42 34.64 31.38
C THR A 15 31.79 35.19 30.11
N THR A 16 32.40 34.83 28.98
CA THR A 16 31.94 35.04 27.62
C THR A 16 30.69 34.20 27.35
N LEU A 17 29.62 34.87 26.92
CA LEU A 17 28.37 34.26 26.48
C LEU A 17 28.51 33.82 25.02
N THR A 18 28.82 32.55 24.79
CA THR A 18 28.68 31.91 23.47
C THR A 18 27.27 31.38 23.32
N VAL A 19 26.49 32.03 22.46
CA VAL A 19 25.20 31.54 21.97
C VAL A 19 25.48 30.34 21.07
N LEU A 20 25.19 29.12 21.55
CA LEU A 20 25.06 27.96 20.69
C LEU A 20 23.73 28.04 19.95
N THR A 21 23.79 28.22 18.64
CA THR A 21 22.72 27.88 17.72
C THR A 21 22.57 26.36 17.69
N SER A 22 21.57 25.82 18.39
CA SER A 22 21.18 24.42 18.25
C SER A 22 20.43 24.26 16.93
N THR A 23 21.15 23.81 15.90
CA THR A 23 20.55 23.15 14.74
C THR A 23 19.86 21.87 15.24
N VAL A 24 18.54 21.84 15.22
CA VAL A 24 17.76 20.61 15.42
C VAL A 24 17.98 19.74 14.18
N SER A 25 19.02 18.93 14.20
CA SER A 25 19.09 17.75 13.33
C SER A 25 18.16 16.71 13.92
N ALA A 26 17.27 16.15 13.10
CA ALA A 26 16.41 15.03 13.49
C ALA A 26 17.26 13.93 14.12
N ASP A 27 17.00 13.61 15.39
CA ASP A 27 17.75 12.61 16.12
C ASP A 27 17.56 11.23 15.48
N TYR A 28 18.70 10.67 15.07
CA TYR A 28 18.91 9.45 14.32
C TYR A 28 18.60 8.20 15.16
N VAL A 29 17.93 7.19 14.59
CA VAL A 29 17.75 5.87 15.22
C VAL A 29 18.74 4.85 14.63
N PRO A 30 19.64 4.23 15.43
CA PRO A 30 20.56 3.20 14.96
C PRO A 30 19.84 1.86 14.66
N PHE A 31 20.27 1.14 13.63
CA PHE A 31 19.77 -0.20 13.23
C PHE A 31 20.35 -1.34 14.10
N PRO A 32 19.58 -2.05 14.95
CA PRO A 32 20.07 -3.21 15.68
C PRO A 32 19.36 -4.47 15.18
N HIS A 33 19.55 -4.86 13.93
CA HIS A 33 19.21 -6.23 13.51
C HIS A 33 20.49 -7.07 13.46
N GLN A 34 20.72 -7.84 14.53
CA GLN A 34 21.60 -9.02 14.46
C GLN A 34 20.97 -10.02 13.49
N ARG A 35 21.66 -10.32 12.38
CA ARG A 35 21.26 -11.43 11.50
C ARG A 35 21.61 -12.74 12.22
N HIS A 36 20.61 -13.59 12.45
CA HIS A 36 20.88 -15.02 12.57
C HIS A 36 21.25 -15.56 11.18
N SER A 37 22.36 -16.29 11.11
CA SER A 37 23.14 -16.61 9.90
C SER A 37 22.54 -17.70 9.00
N HIS A 38 21.22 -17.73 8.84
CA HIS A 38 20.57 -18.59 7.85
C HIS A 38 19.47 -17.80 7.13
N LEU A 39 19.60 -17.68 5.81
CA LEU A 39 18.56 -17.20 4.90
C LEU A 39 17.37 -18.19 4.87
N LEU A 40 16.70 -18.39 6.00
CA LEU A 40 15.33 -18.89 6.01
C LEU A 40 14.44 -17.65 5.88
N ARG A 41 13.91 -17.51 4.67
CA ARG A 41 12.97 -16.48 4.21
C ARG A 41 11.90 -16.24 5.29
N ARG A 42 11.74 -14.99 5.76
CA ARG A 42 10.69 -14.66 6.75
C ARG A 42 9.32 -14.86 6.11
N ASP A 43 9.21 -14.51 4.83
CA ASP A 43 7.99 -14.61 4.03
C ASP A 43 7.72 -15.98 3.36
N ALA A 44 6.56 -16.54 3.65
CA ALA A 44 5.99 -17.76 3.10
C ALA A 44 5.61 -17.64 1.62
N SER A 45 5.22 -16.46 1.13
CA SER A 45 4.86 -16.28 -0.29
C SER A 45 6.09 -16.45 -1.17
N THR A 46 7.15 -15.68 -0.93
CA THR A 46 8.44 -15.82 -1.62
C THR A 46 9.06 -17.19 -1.39
N TYR A 47 8.92 -17.78 -0.18
CA TYR A 47 9.36 -19.16 0.05
C TYR A 47 8.67 -20.17 -0.87
N THR A 48 7.34 -20.15 -0.91
CA THR A 48 6.51 -21.03 -1.74
C THR A 48 6.77 -20.79 -3.22
N ALA A 49 6.96 -19.53 -3.62
CA ALA A 49 7.23 -19.16 -5.00
C ALA A 49 8.49 -19.86 -5.53
N ARG A 50 9.59 -19.88 -4.76
CA ARG A 50 10.79 -20.58 -5.24
C ARG A 50 10.67 -22.10 -5.19
N LEU A 51 9.87 -22.66 -4.28
CA LEU A 51 9.60 -24.12 -4.27
C LEU A 51 8.78 -24.56 -5.48
N LYS A 52 7.85 -23.71 -5.93
CA LYS A 52 6.94 -23.98 -7.05
C LYS A 52 7.43 -23.42 -8.39
N ASP A 53 8.65 -22.87 -8.44
CA ASP A 53 9.19 -22.16 -9.60
C ASP A 53 8.18 -21.17 -10.22
N THR A 54 7.53 -20.38 -9.35
CA THR A 54 6.47 -19.47 -9.78
C THR A 54 7.06 -18.36 -10.66
N SER A 55 6.40 -18.09 -11.78
CA SER A 55 6.75 -17.00 -12.68
C SER A 55 6.89 -15.67 -11.92
N LEU A 56 7.96 -14.95 -12.25
CA LEU A 56 8.34 -13.67 -11.65
C LEU A 56 7.27 -12.58 -11.90
N GLY A 57 6.38 -12.80 -12.88
CA GLY A 57 5.46 -11.79 -13.39
C GLY A 57 6.03 -11.15 -14.67
N TYR A 58 5.32 -10.16 -15.18
CA TYR A 58 5.82 -9.32 -16.28
C TYR A 58 6.37 -8.03 -15.68
N GLU A 59 7.62 -7.70 -16.00
CA GLU A 59 8.22 -6.41 -15.68
C GLU A 59 8.77 -5.80 -16.97
N ILE A 60 8.60 -4.49 -17.12
CA ILE A 60 9.17 -3.80 -18.28
C ILE A 60 10.68 -3.67 -18.06
N HIS A 61 11.43 -4.46 -18.80
CA HIS A 61 12.90 -4.51 -18.76
C HIS A 61 13.59 -3.41 -19.60
N THR A 62 12.85 -2.41 -20.08
CA THR A 62 13.47 -1.25 -20.71
C THR A 62 13.99 -0.30 -19.66
N LYS A 63 15.05 0.47 -19.98
CA LYS A 63 15.62 1.46 -19.07
C LYS A 63 14.51 2.33 -18.46
N PRO A 64 14.45 2.46 -17.11
CA PRO A 64 13.46 3.29 -16.44
C PRO A 64 13.49 4.72 -16.96
N GLY A 65 12.38 5.15 -17.56
CA GLY A 65 12.18 6.51 -18.07
C GLY A 65 11.19 7.25 -17.19
N ALA A 66 11.56 8.44 -16.71
CA ALA A 66 10.64 9.27 -15.93
C ALA A 66 9.49 9.77 -16.83
N PRO A 67 8.22 9.49 -16.50
CA PRO A 67 7.08 10.01 -17.25
C PRO A 67 7.05 11.55 -17.23
N SER A 68 6.31 12.13 -18.18
CA SER A 68 6.11 13.59 -18.24
C SER A 68 5.62 14.12 -16.89
N GLY A 69 6.14 15.27 -16.45
CA GLY A 69 5.81 15.85 -15.14
C GLY A 69 6.58 15.28 -13.95
N SER A 70 7.31 14.16 -14.12
CA SER A 70 8.14 13.55 -13.06
C SER A 70 9.64 13.60 -13.37
N ARG A 71 10.49 13.33 -12.37
CA ARG A 71 11.91 12.97 -12.52
C ARG A 71 12.16 11.65 -11.79
N LEU A 72 13.12 10.85 -12.25
CA LEU A 72 13.63 9.72 -11.49
C LEU A 72 14.79 10.23 -10.61
N THR A 73 14.71 9.99 -9.31
CA THR A 73 15.70 10.41 -8.31
C THR A 73 15.84 9.34 -7.24
N SER A 74 16.90 9.41 -6.44
CA SER A 74 17.15 8.42 -5.39
C SER A 74 17.11 9.12 -4.03
N ILE A 75 16.35 8.56 -3.08
CA ILE A 75 16.29 9.05 -1.70
C ILE A 75 17.13 8.16 -0.79
N PRO A 76 17.86 8.68 0.19
CA PRO A 76 18.56 7.85 1.17
C PRO A 76 17.59 6.97 1.96
N VAL A 77 17.98 5.72 2.25
CA VAL A 77 17.23 4.83 3.13
C VAL A 77 18.16 4.31 4.22
N GLY A 78 17.79 4.56 5.48
CA GLY A 78 18.58 4.19 6.63
C GLY A 78 19.88 4.98 6.77
N THR A 79 20.88 4.39 7.43
CA THR A 79 22.15 5.07 7.78
C THR A 79 23.32 4.69 6.87
N SER A 80 23.09 3.80 5.91
CA SER A 80 24.09 3.38 4.93
C SER A 80 24.11 4.39 3.76
N SER A 81 25.00 4.17 2.80
CA SER A 81 24.95 4.93 1.54
C SER A 81 23.86 4.42 0.58
N HIS A 82 22.94 3.56 1.05
CA HIS A 82 21.89 2.98 0.20
C HIS A 82 20.75 3.97 -0.05
N SER A 83 20.08 3.79 -1.18
CA SER A 83 19.02 4.68 -1.63
C SER A 83 17.90 3.92 -2.33
N LEU A 84 16.71 4.53 -2.35
CA LEU A 84 15.55 4.02 -3.07
C LEU A 84 15.33 4.89 -4.30
N ALA A 85 15.27 4.26 -5.47
CA ALA A 85 14.83 4.94 -6.69
C ALA A 85 13.34 5.33 -6.58
N THR A 86 13.03 6.56 -6.94
CA THR A 86 11.69 7.14 -6.82
C THR A 86 11.38 8.04 -8.01
N TYR A 87 10.21 7.84 -8.62
CA TYR A 87 9.64 8.86 -9.49
C TYR A 87 9.07 9.97 -8.60
N TRP A 88 9.42 11.21 -8.87
CA TRP A 88 9.07 12.36 -8.05
C TRP A 88 8.52 13.48 -8.93
N THR A 89 7.52 14.24 -8.49
CA THR A 89 7.06 15.47 -9.16
C THR A 89 8.26 16.33 -9.58
N ARG A 90 8.41 16.64 -10.87
CA ARG A 90 9.67 17.15 -11.44
C ARG A 90 10.15 18.44 -10.77
N ASN A 91 9.24 19.39 -10.56
CA ASN A 91 9.52 20.70 -9.96
C ASN A 91 8.46 21.01 -8.88
N PRO A 92 8.56 20.38 -7.69
CA PRO A 92 7.53 20.55 -6.66
C PRO A 92 7.66 21.92 -6.00
N ASN A 93 6.53 22.55 -5.66
CA ASN A 93 6.52 23.74 -4.82
C ASN A 93 6.39 23.33 -3.34
N ASN A 94 7.51 22.93 -2.74
CA ASN A 94 7.53 22.39 -1.38
C ASN A 94 6.93 23.34 -0.32
N ALA A 95 7.07 24.65 -0.51
CA ALA A 95 6.53 25.64 0.43
C ALA A 95 5.00 25.76 0.37
N ALA A 96 4.38 25.47 -0.78
CA ALA A 96 2.95 25.57 -0.99
C ALA A 96 2.21 24.23 -0.92
N ALA A 97 2.92 23.10 -1.09
CA ALA A 97 2.35 21.77 -1.04
C ALA A 97 1.70 21.47 0.32
N LYS A 98 0.43 21.12 0.30
CA LYS A 98 -0.38 20.68 1.44
C LYS A 98 -0.55 19.17 1.48
N GLN A 99 -0.42 18.50 0.34
CA GLN A 99 -0.56 17.06 0.21
C GLN A 99 0.67 16.43 -0.44
N ALA A 100 1.09 15.28 0.08
CA ALA A 100 2.06 14.41 -0.56
C ALA A 100 1.47 12.99 -0.69
N PHE A 101 1.54 12.42 -1.89
CA PHE A 101 1.07 11.08 -2.20
C PHE A 101 2.24 10.17 -2.51
N ILE A 102 2.35 9.05 -1.78
CA ILE A 102 3.30 7.97 -2.04
C ILE A 102 2.54 6.82 -2.71
N MET A 103 2.58 6.75 -4.04
CA MET A 103 1.85 5.76 -4.83
C MET A 103 2.70 4.52 -5.13
N ILE A 104 2.31 3.37 -4.60
CA ILE A 104 3.03 2.11 -4.71
C ILE A 104 2.44 1.24 -5.83
N HIS A 105 3.31 0.84 -6.77
CA HIS A 105 2.96 -0.01 -7.90
C HIS A 105 2.53 -1.43 -7.51
N GLY A 106 1.93 -2.15 -8.46
CA GLY A 106 1.55 -3.56 -8.31
C GLY A 106 2.73 -4.54 -8.45
N ARG A 107 2.40 -5.83 -8.65
CA ARG A 107 3.37 -6.93 -8.84
C ARG A 107 4.32 -6.72 -10.03
N ASN A 108 3.90 -5.95 -11.04
CA ASN A 108 4.65 -5.73 -12.27
C ASN A 108 5.73 -4.64 -12.16
N ARG A 109 5.91 -4.05 -10.97
CA ARG A 109 6.97 -3.06 -10.69
C ARG A 109 7.01 -1.88 -11.66
N ASN A 110 5.84 -1.40 -12.08
CA ASN A 110 5.67 -0.30 -13.02
C ASN A 110 5.42 1.04 -12.30
N GLY A 111 6.41 1.50 -11.52
CA GLY A 111 6.30 2.73 -10.73
C GLY A 111 6.04 3.99 -11.58
N ASN A 112 6.54 4.03 -12.81
CA ASN A 112 6.28 5.09 -13.78
C ASN A 112 4.79 5.19 -14.15
N ASP A 113 4.12 4.05 -14.38
CA ASP A 113 2.69 4.03 -14.73
C ASP A 113 1.87 4.48 -13.52
N TYR A 114 2.22 4.00 -12.33
CA TYR A 114 1.53 4.37 -11.09
C TYR A 114 1.72 5.84 -10.71
N TRP A 115 2.89 6.43 -10.97
CA TRP A 115 3.08 7.88 -10.87
C TRP A 115 2.16 8.63 -11.85
N THR A 116 2.12 8.17 -13.11
CA THR A 116 1.30 8.78 -14.16
C THR A 116 -0.19 8.74 -13.82
N ASN A 117 -0.66 7.60 -13.33
CA ASN A 117 -2.05 7.40 -12.95
C ASN A 117 -2.42 8.31 -11.78
N MET A 118 -1.58 8.39 -10.75
CA MET A 118 -1.82 9.29 -9.63
C MET A 118 -1.80 10.77 -10.04
N SER A 119 -0.89 11.17 -10.94
CA SER A 119 -0.86 12.52 -11.51
C SER A 119 -2.17 12.86 -12.20
N LYS A 120 -2.67 11.97 -13.08
CA LYS A 120 -3.95 12.18 -13.77
C LYS A 120 -5.12 12.32 -12.80
N ILE A 121 -5.13 11.54 -11.72
CA ILE A 121 -6.20 11.59 -10.71
C ILE A 121 -6.18 12.93 -9.96
N VAL A 122 -5.00 13.38 -9.54
CA VAL A 122 -4.83 14.69 -8.88
C VAL A 122 -5.20 15.83 -9.84
N ASP A 123 -4.69 15.81 -11.07
CA ASP A 123 -4.97 16.83 -12.08
C ASP A 123 -6.47 16.92 -12.38
N ALA A 124 -7.16 15.77 -12.51
CA ALA A 124 -8.59 15.73 -12.72
C ALA A 124 -9.37 16.27 -11.51
N ALA A 125 -8.97 15.93 -10.29
CA ALA A 125 -9.62 16.44 -9.08
C ALA A 125 -9.45 17.96 -8.93
N VAL A 126 -8.26 18.48 -9.24
CA VAL A 126 -7.97 19.93 -9.26
C VAL A 126 -8.77 20.63 -10.34
N SER A 127 -8.81 20.09 -11.56
CA SER A 127 -9.59 20.64 -12.68
C SER A 127 -11.09 20.69 -12.36
N ASP A 128 -11.59 19.70 -11.62
CA ASP A 128 -12.99 19.63 -11.19
C ASP A 128 -13.28 20.52 -9.95
N ASN A 129 -12.29 21.30 -9.49
CA ASN A 129 -12.36 22.11 -8.26
C ASN A 129 -12.76 21.29 -7.02
N TYR A 130 -12.28 20.05 -6.92
CA TYR A 130 -12.51 19.22 -5.74
C TYR A 130 -11.86 19.89 -4.52
N ALA A 131 -12.67 20.33 -3.55
CA ALA A 131 -12.23 21.27 -2.51
C ALA A 131 -11.02 20.79 -1.68
N SER A 132 -10.86 19.49 -1.52
CA SER A 132 -9.77 18.88 -0.74
C SER A 132 -8.58 18.43 -1.60
N ALA A 133 -8.58 18.67 -2.92
CA ALA A 133 -7.44 18.36 -3.79
C ALA A 133 -6.49 19.57 -3.84
N ASP A 134 -5.22 19.35 -3.51
CA ASP A 134 -4.20 20.39 -3.57
C ASP A 134 -3.58 20.52 -4.99
N PRO A 135 -3.68 21.69 -5.65
CA PRO A 135 -3.01 21.91 -6.93
C PRO A 135 -1.47 21.87 -6.85
N ASN A 136 -0.90 21.94 -5.65
CA ASN A 136 0.54 21.82 -5.41
C ASN A 136 0.94 20.43 -4.87
N ALA A 137 0.05 19.44 -4.94
CA ALA A 137 0.32 18.13 -4.37
C ALA A 137 1.60 17.51 -4.95
N ILE A 138 2.41 16.92 -4.08
CA ILE A 138 3.65 16.24 -4.47
C ILE A 138 3.32 14.76 -4.64
N ILE A 139 3.68 14.19 -5.79
CA ILE A 139 3.44 12.78 -6.10
C ILE A 139 4.79 12.09 -6.19
N VAL A 140 4.91 11.00 -5.43
CA VAL A 140 6.09 10.15 -5.39
C VAL A 140 5.64 8.72 -5.67
N ALA A 141 6.35 8.02 -6.54
CA ALA A 141 6.16 6.59 -6.75
C ALA A 141 7.52 5.88 -6.60
N PRO A 142 7.77 5.24 -5.46
CA PRO A 142 8.94 4.41 -5.27
C PRO A 142 9.00 3.27 -6.29
N GLN A 143 10.20 3.02 -6.80
CA GLN A 143 10.48 1.92 -7.70
C GLN A 143 11.19 0.83 -6.90
N PHE A 144 10.41 -0.14 -6.40
CA PHE A 144 10.98 -1.32 -5.73
C PHE A 144 11.54 -2.27 -6.79
N TYR A 145 12.77 -2.09 -7.24
CA TYR A 145 13.38 -2.92 -8.28
C TYR A 145 13.43 -4.41 -7.89
N SER A 146 13.30 -5.28 -8.89
CA SER A 146 13.78 -6.66 -8.81
C SER A 146 15.29 -6.66 -9.04
N GLU A 147 16.04 -7.33 -8.17
CA GLU A 147 17.48 -7.51 -8.38
C GLU A 147 17.78 -8.30 -9.66
N LYS A 148 16.95 -9.30 -9.96
CA LYS A 148 17.14 -10.18 -11.13
C LYS A 148 16.59 -9.56 -12.41
N LEU A 149 15.37 -9.02 -12.38
CA LEU A 149 14.69 -8.54 -13.57
C LEU A 149 15.13 -7.13 -13.97
N ASN A 150 15.53 -6.29 -13.01
CA ASN A 150 16.05 -4.95 -13.31
C ASN A 150 17.59 -4.90 -13.27
N GLU A 151 18.27 -6.03 -13.49
CA GLU A 151 19.74 -6.08 -13.55
C GLU A 151 20.27 -5.04 -14.56
N GLY A 152 21.21 -4.21 -14.12
CA GLY A 152 21.79 -3.13 -14.91
C GLY A 152 20.91 -1.86 -15.04
N GLN A 153 19.76 -1.81 -14.37
CA GLN A 153 18.86 -0.63 -14.39
C GLN A 153 18.87 0.19 -13.10
N TYR A 154 19.34 -0.39 -12.00
CA TYR A 154 19.53 0.29 -10.73
C TYR A 154 21.01 0.64 -10.52
N GLU A 155 21.26 1.73 -9.81
CA GLU A 155 22.60 2.22 -9.51
C GLU A 155 23.28 1.37 -8.42
N LYS A 156 24.61 1.49 -8.30
CA LYS A 156 25.45 0.72 -7.35
C LYS A 156 24.94 0.72 -5.90
N HIS A 157 24.28 1.79 -5.48
CA HIS A 157 23.80 1.97 -4.12
C HIS A 157 22.27 1.97 -4.02
N GLU A 158 21.56 1.67 -5.10
CA GLU A 158 20.10 1.59 -5.08
C GLU A 158 19.63 0.23 -4.59
N LEU A 159 18.57 0.23 -3.79
CA LEU A 159 17.98 -0.98 -3.25
C LEU A 159 17.25 -1.77 -4.34
N ALA A 160 17.48 -3.08 -4.38
CA ALA A 160 16.69 -4.01 -5.19
C ALA A 160 16.35 -5.27 -4.38
N TRP A 161 15.16 -5.82 -4.63
CA TRP A 161 14.57 -6.90 -3.85
C TRP A 161 14.55 -8.21 -4.61
N ASP A 162 14.56 -9.28 -3.82
CA ASP A 162 14.45 -10.64 -4.31
C ASP A 162 13.06 -10.94 -4.90
N ASP A 163 13.00 -12.00 -5.68
CA ASP A 163 11.79 -12.47 -6.32
C ASP A 163 11.24 -13.79 -5.75
N VAL A 164 9.93 -14.04 -5.85
CA VAL A 164 8.95 -13.14 -6.47
C VAL A 164 8.51 -12.05 -5.49
N ASN A 165 8.70 -10.78 -5.86
CA ASN A 165 8.14 -9.61 -5.17
C ASN A 165 8.32 -9.61 -3.63
N ALA A 166 9.54 -9.88 -3.13
CA ALA A 166 9.83 -9.91 -1.70
C ALA A 166 9.53 -8.57 -1.00
N TRP A 167 9.66 -7.45 -1.73
CA TRP A 167 9.31 -6.11 -1.25
C TRP A 167 7.86 -6.01 -0.74
N GLN A 168 6.90 -6.76 -1.28
CA GLN A 168 5.50 -6.70 -0.85
C GLN A 168 5.29 -7.22 0.59
N ALA A 169 6.23 -8.04 1.10
CA ALA A 169 6.25 -8.54 2.48
C ALA A 169 6.96 -7.60 3.46
N GLY A 170 7.61 -6.52 3.02
CA GLY A 170 8.54 -5.84 3.92
C GLY A 170 9.87 -6.59 4.10
N GLU A 171 10.26 -7.44 3.15
CA GLU A 171 11.57 -8.10 3.23
C GLU A 171 12.72 -7.12 2.99
N ALA A 172 13.89 -7.49 3.50
CA ALA A 172 15.13 -6.77 3.20
C ALA A 172 15.46 -6.85 1.71
N ALA A 173 15.97 -5.75 1.16
CA ALA A 173 16.60 -5.74 -0.13
C ALA A 173 17.81 -6.69 -0.15
N ILE A 174 18.14 -7.21 -1.33
CA ILE A 174 19.31 -8.08 -1.54
C ILE A 174 20.42 -7.39 -2.34
N HIS A 175 20.13 -6.22 -2.93
CA HIS A 175 21.10 -5.30 -3.49
C HIS A 175 21.08 -3.96 -2.74
N PRO A 176 22.24 -3.32 -2.48
CA PRO A 176 23.58 -3.86 -2.66
C PRO A 176 23.82 -5.12 -1.81
N LYS A 177 24.84 -5.92 -2.12
CA LYS A 177 25.11 -7.16 -1.37
C LYS A 177 25.21 -6.85 0.13
N ASN A 178 24.45 -7.59 0.93
CA ASN A 178 24.31 -7.42 2.38
C ASN A 178 23.45 -6.24 2.84
N ALA A 179 22.68 -5.60 1.95
CA ALA A 179 21.62 -4.68 2.33
C ALA A 179 20.74 -5.29 3.43
N LYS A 180 20.30 -4.44 4.36
CA LYS A 180 19.45 -4.82 5.50
C LYS A 180 18.14 -4.07 5.50
N GLU A 181 18.08 -3.00 4.71
CA GLU A 181 16.95 -2.10 4.55
C GLU A 181 15.77 -2.87 3.97
N THR A 182 14.64 -2.82 4.67
CA THR A 182 13.37 -3.38 4.23
C THR A 182 12.62 -2.38 3.34
N SER A 183 11.60 -2.86 2.62
CA SER A 183 10.66 -1.92 1.99
C SER A 183 9.82 -1.13 3.01
N PHE A 184 9.71 -1.59 4.27
CA PHE A 184 9.14 -0.75 5.34
C PHE A 184 10.09 0.39 5.71
N ASP A 185 11.39 0.13 5.81
CA ASP A 185 12.40 1.15 6.09
C ASP A 185 12.43 2.21 4.97
N ALA A 186 12.21 1.79 3.73
CA ALA A 186 12.09 2.68 2.58
C ALA A 186 10.86 3.61 2.69
N LEU A 187 9.72 3.11 3.23
CA LEU A 187 8.54 3.93 3.50
C LEU A 187 8.73 4.83 4.73
N ASP A 188 9.45 4.36 5.75
CA ASP A 188 9.82 5.17 6.92
C ASP A 188 10.70 6.36 6.51
N ALA A 189 11.65 6.15 5.58
CA ALA A 189 12.50 7.21 5.05
C ALA A 189 11.70 8.29 4.28
N LEU A 190 10.66 7.88 3.56
CA LEU A 190 9.73 8.81 2.89
C LEU A 190 8.92 9.61 3.90
N PHE A 191 8.41 8.96 4.96
CA PHE A 191 7.75 9.66 6.05
C PHE A 191 8.69 10.69 6.69
N ASP A 192 9.92 10.30 7.02
CA ASP A 192 10.90 11.20 7.63
C ASP A 192 11.20 12.41 6.73
N HIS A 193 11.36 12.17 5.43
CA HIS A 193 11.56 13.24 4.46
C HIS A 193 10.42 14.26 4.46
N PHE A 194 9.17 13.80 4.37
CA PHE A 194 8.00 14.68 4.32
C PHE A 194 7.62 15.28 5.68
N SER A 195 8.02 14.65 6.79
CA SER A 195 7.80 15.18 8.13
C SER A 195 8.68 16.40 8.47
N ASN A 196 9.69 16.70 7.66
CA ASN A 196 10.52 17.88 7.85
C ASN A 196 9.75 19.17 7.52
N GLN A 197 9.13 19.77 8.53
CA GLN A 197 8.35 21.01 8.39
C GLN A 197 9.17 22.23 7.97
N THR A 198 10.51 22.20 8.10
CA THR A 198 11.35 23.28 7.56
C THR A 198 11.40 23.20 6.03
N ALA A 199 11.46 21.98 5.48
CA ALA A 199 11.43 21.76 4.04
C ALA A 199 10.02 21.84 3.45
N TYR A 200 9.00 21.44 4.24
CA TYR A 200 7.60 21.34 3.85
C TYR A 200 6.67 22.09 4.83
N PRO A 201 6.76 23.44 4.90
CA PRO A 201 6.09 24.22 5.94
C PRO A 201 4.56 24.23 5.86
N SER A 202 3.98 23.94 4.70
CA SER A 202 2.52 23.92 4.50
C SER A 202 1.94 22.49 4.43
N LEU A 203 2.77 21.45 4.58
CA LEU A 203 2.32 20.08 4.38
C LEU A 203 1.43 19.63 5.55
N GLU A 204 0.19 19.25 5.21
CA GLU A 204 -0.85 18.85 6.17
C GLU A 204 -1.07 17.34 6.13
N GLU A 205 -0.95 16.71 4.96
CA GLU A 205 -1.29 15.30 4.75
C GLU A 205 -0.20 14.55 3.95
N LEU A 206 0.20 13.39 4.46
CA LEU A 206 0.99 12.39 3.74
C LEU A 206 0.15 11.13 3.56
N VAL A 207 -0.07 10.74 2.31
CA VAL A 207 -0.96 9.64 1.94
C VAL A 207 -0.17 8.54 1.26
N PHE A 208 -0.02 7.40 1.93
CA PHE A 208 0.50 6.18 1.33
C PHE A 208 -0.63 5.46 0.61
N VAL A 209 -0.48 5.24 -0.69
CA VAL A 209 -1.49 4.60 -1.55
C VAL A 209 -0.85 3.42 -2.26
N GLY A 210 -1.53 2.28 -2.30
CA GLY A 210 -1.07 1.16 -3.12
C GLY A 210 -2.22 0.36 -3.68
N HIS A 211 -2.04 -0.21 -4.87
CA HIS A 211 -3.02 -1.13 -5.47
C HIS A 211 -2.40 -2.48 -5.82
N GLY A 212 -3.16 -3.56 -5.63
CA GLY A 212 -2.72 -4.94 -5.83
C GLY A 212 -1.49 -5.29 -4.99
N GLY A 213 -0.34 -5.40 -5.63
CA GLY A 213 0.96 -5.58 -4.95
C GLY A 213 1.30 -4.45 -3.97
N GLY A 214 1.06 -3.20 -4.36
CA GLY A 214 1.27 -2.04 -3.50
C GLY A 214 0.24 -1.99 -2.37
N GLY A 215 -1.00 -2.40 -2.64
CA GLY A 215 -2.04 -2.51 -1.62
C GLY A 215 -1.66 -3.54 -0.55
N GLN A 216 -1.03 -4.65 -0.95
CA GLN A 216 -0.49 -5.65 -0.04
C GLN A 216 0.61 -5.08 0.87
N LEU A 217 1.52 -4.27 0.31
CA LEU A 217 2.55 -3.60 1.10
C LEU A 217 1.93 -2.59 2.07
N ILE A 218 1.07 -1.69 1.59
CA ILE A 218 0.49 -0.61 2.40
C ILE A 218 -0.41 -1.15 3.50
N ASN A 219 -1.17 -2.23 3.27
CA ASN A 219 -1.94 -2.84 4.34
C ASN A 219 -1.03 -3.36 5.47
N ARG A 220 0.09 -4.01 5.13
CA ARG A 220 1.05 -4.51 6.12
C ARG A 220 1.81 -3.38 6.80
N TYR A 221 2.25 -2.39 6.04
CA TYR A 221 2.96 -1.24 6.58
C TYR A 221 2.06 -0.42 7.51
N GLY A 222 0.78 -0.21 7.17
CA GLY A 222 -0.20 0.42 8.07
C GLY A 222 -0.33 -0.31 9.42
N ILE A 223 -0.02 -1.60 9.49
CA ILE A 223 0.04 -2.37 10.74
C ILE A 223 1.36 -2.14 11.49
N VAL A 224 2.51 -2.30 10.80
CA VAL A 224 3.83 -2.38 11.45
C VAL A 224 4.68 -1.11 11.40
N ALA A 225 4.24 -0.07 10.68
CA ALA A 225 4.96 1.20 10.54
C ALA A 225 5.29 1.77 11.91
N LYS A 226 6.36 2.56 11.98
CA LYS A 226 6.73 3.26 13.20
C LYS A 226 5.66 4.21 13.72
N ASP A 227 5.79 4.70 14.94
CA ASP A 227 4.90 5.75 15.43
C ASP A 227 5.08 7.03 14.60
N MET A 228 3.96 7.57 14.12
CA MET A 228 3.89 8.76 13.28
C MET A 228 3.05 9.88 13.92
N SER A 229 2.63 9.69 15.18
CA SER A 229 1.69 10.59 15.88
C SER A 229 2.31 11.88 16.41
N ALA A 230 3.65 11.95 16.52
CA ALA A 230 4.36 13.09 17.10
C ALA A 230 4.43 14.32 16.17
N ASN A 231 4.09 14.16 14.88
CA ASN A 231 4.18 15.22 13.88
C ASN A 231 2.80 15.87 13.64
N ALA A 232 2.77 17.17 13.33
CA ALA A 232 1.53 17.82 12.90
C ALA A 232 1.03 17.35 11.52
N LEU A 233 1.78 16.45 10.88
CA LEU A 233 1.49 15.83 9.60
C LEU A 233 0.50 14.68 9.79
N SER A 234 -0.68 14.78 9.19
CA SER A 234 -1.65 13.69 9.18
C SER A 234 -1.19 12.59 8.21
N VAL A 235 -1.14 11.34 8.67
CA VAL A 235 -0.74 10.20 7.84
C VAL A 235 -1.94 9.28 7.58
N ARG A 236 -2.11 8.90 6.31
CA ARG A 236 -3.16 8.00 5.83
C ARG A 236 -2.57 6.83 5.05
N PHE A 237 -3.13 5.64 5.25
CA PHE A 237 -2.77 4.42 4.53
C PHE A 237 -3.94 3.94 3.69
N ILE A 238 -3.77 3.83 2.37
CA ILE A 238 -4.82 3.41 1.44
C ILE A 238 -4.40 2.11 0.76
N ALA A 239 -5.13 1.03 1.05
CA ALA A 239 -4.90 -0.29 0.46
C ALA A 239 -6.01 -0.61 -0.55
N GLY A 240 -5.65 -0.56 -1.83
CA GLY A 240 -6.49 -0.94 -2.97
C GLY A 240 -6.29 -2.39 -3.37
N ASP A 241 -7.35 -3.20 -3.34
CA ASP A 241 -7.37 -4.59 -3.82
C ASP A 241 -6.14 -5.47 -3.45
N PRO A 242 -5.64 -5.47 -2.20
CA PRO A 242 -4.60 -6.41 -1.82
C PRO A 242 -5.07 -7.85 -2.00
N SER A 243 -4.23 -8.72 -2.58
CA SER A 243 -4.55 -10.15 -2.68
C SER A 243 -4.32 -10.94 -1.39
N SER A 244 -3.66 -10.36 -0.38
CA SER A 244 -3.53 -10.97 0.94
C SER A 244 -3.23 -9.92 2.02
N SER A 245 -3.67 -10.23 3.25
CA SER A 245 -3.49 -9.43 4.47
C SER A 245 -2.72 -10.23 5.53
N ALA A 246 -2.11 -9.54 6.49
CA ALA A 246 -1.47 -10.16 7.65
C ALA A 246 -2.50 -10.32 8.80
N TYR A 247 -3.03 -11.53 8.97
CA TYR A 247 -4.00 -11.83 10.02
C TYR A 247 -3.34 -11.86 11.39
N PHE A 248 -3.89 -11.08 12.34
CA PHE A 248 -3.38 -10.98 13.71
C PHE A 248 -3.54 -12.24 14.58
N THR A 249 -4.35 -13.21 14.14
CA THR A 249 -4.66 -14.45 14.84
C THR A 249 -4.60 -15.61 13.85
N ASP A 250 -4.68 -16.83 14.36
CA ASP A 250 -4.64 -18.04 13.54
C ASP A 250 -5.96 -18.31 12.79
N HIS A 251 -7.00 -17.47 12.95
CA HIS A 251 -8.30 -17.67 12.31
C HIS A 251 -8.27 -17.29 10.83
N ARG A 252 -8.97 -18.05 9.98
CA ARG A 252 -9.00 -17.83 8.52
C ARG A 252 -10.44 -18.00 8.00
N PRO A 253 -10.99 -17.02 7.27
CA PRO A 253 -12.41 -16.97 6.90
C PRO A 253 -12.82 -17.87 5.71
N THR A 254 -11.99 -18.80 5.23
CA THR A 254 -12.43 -19.71 4.16
C THR A 254 -13.64 -20.55 4.56
N THR A 255 -14.64 -20.59 3.68
CA THR A 255 -15.89 -21.33 3.90
C THR A 255 -15.89 -22.70 3.22
N ASN A 256 -14.86 -23.00 2.41
CA ASN A 256 -14.78 -24.21 1.63
C ASN A 256 -13.40 -24.87 1.79
N ALA A 257 -13.38 -25.97 2.55
CA ALA A 257 -12.17 -26.76 2.80
C ALA A 257 -11.65 -27.47 1.53
N ASP A 258 -12.50 -27.67 0.52
CA ASP A 258 -12.10 -28.25 -0.77
C ASP A 258 -11.25 -27.27 -1.60
N ILE A 259 -11.39 -25.96 -1.36
CA ILE A 259 -10.57 -24.93 -2.02
C ILE A 259 -9.25 -24.74 -1.26
N ALA A 260 -9.31 -24.59 0.07
CA ALA A 260 -8.12 -24.54 0.92
C ALA A 260 -8.44 -24.92 2.36
N SER A 261 -7.53 -25.66 3.00
CA SER A 261 -7.62 -26.04 4.42
C SER A 261 -6.33 -25.70 5.15
N LYS A 262 -6.43 -25.36 6.45
CA LYS A 262 -5.25 -25.16 7.31
C LYS A 262 -4.41 -26.43 7.42
N SER A 263 -5.04 -27.61 7.42
CA SER A 263 -4.33 -28.90 7.54
C SER A 263 -3.38 -29.18 6.39
N THR A 264 -3.68 -28.67 5.19
CA THR A 264 -2.86 -28.83 3.99
C THR A 264 -2.06 -27.58 3.64
N CYS A 265 -2.11 -26.55 4.49
CA CYS A 265 -1.49 -25.25 4.24
C CYS A 265 -0.65 -24.79 5.46
N PRO A 266 0.46 -25.46 5.77
CA PRO A 266 1.17 -25.27 7.04
C PRO A 266 1.77 -23.87 7.24
N LEU A 267 2.01 -23.10 6.16
CA LEU A 267 2.56 -21.75 6.23
C LEU A 267 1.48 -20.66 6.29
N TYR A 268 0.21 -21.00 6.53
CA TYR A 268 -0.89 -20.05 6.49
C TYR A 268 -0.77 -18.90 7.50
N ASN A 269 -0.04 -19.12 8.60
CA ASN A 269 0.21 -18.13 9.64
C ASN A 269 1.65 -17.59 9.67
N THR A 270 2.54 -18.14 8.84
CA THR A 270 3.84 -17.53 8.58
C THR A 270 3.64 -16.18 7.92
N TRP A 271 4.48 -15.21 8.28
CA TRP A 271 4.60 -13.94 7.55
C TRP A 271 4.69 -14.27 6.05
N ARG A 272 4.06 -13.57 5.12
CA ARG A 272 3.27 -12.34 5.21
C ARG A 272 1.77 -12.49 5.50
N TYR A 273 1.29 -13.69 5.84
CA TYR A 273 -0.15 -14.02 5.98
C TYR A 273 -0.64 -14.03 7.43
N GLY A 274 0.26 -14.33 8.36
CA GLY A 274 0.11 -14.13 9.79
C GLY A 274 1.41 -13.59 10.37
N PHE A 275 1.69 -13.84 11.65
CA PHE A 275 2.86 -13.29 12.34
C PHE A 275 3.94 -14.31 12.71
N ASP A 276 3.80 -15.60 12.36
CA ASP A 276 4.89 -16.55 12.61
C ASP A 276 6.13 -16.15 11.79
N ASN A 277 7.31 -16.24 12.40
CA ASN A 277 8.60 -15.82 11.83
C ASN A 277 8.68 -14.34 11.42
N PHE A 278 7.73 -13.48 11.80
CA PHE A 278 7.91 -12.05 11.64
C PHE A 278 8.97 -11.54 12.62
N THR A 279 9.99 -10.84 12.12
CA THR A 279 11.16 -10.44 12.92
C THR A 279 11.10 -8.98 13.39
N GLY A 280 9.99 -8.29 13.16
CA GLY A 280 9.81 -6.89 13.54
C GLY A 280 10.34 -5.90 12.51
N THR A 281 10.31 -4.62 12.90
CA THR A 281 10.79 -3.45 12.14
C THR A 281 11.91 -2.77 12.92
N LEU A 282 12.35 -1.58 12.49
CA LEU A 282 13.32 -0.77 13.23
C LEU A 282 12.85 -0.36 14.63
N ASP A 283 11.54 -0.27 14.83
CA ASP A 283 10.91 -0.02 16.13
C ASP A 283 10.84 -1.29 17.01
N GLY A 284 11.42 -2.40 16.55
CA GLY A 284 11.46 -3.68 17.23
C GLY A 284 10.32 -4.62 16.84
N LEU A 285 10.21 -5.73 17.58
CA LEU A 285 9.19 -6.75 17.40
C LEU A 285 8.10 -6.59 18.47
N LYS A 286 6.87 -6.36 18.04
CA LYS A 286 5.68 -6.32 18.90
C LYS A 286 4.86 -7.60 18.76
N THR A 287 4.00 -7.88 19.74
CA THR A 287 3.02 -8.97 19.61
C THR A 287 1.93 -8.60 18.60
N PRO A 288 1.20 -9.56 18.01
CA PRO A 288 0.07 -9.26 17.13
C PRO A 288 -1.00 -8.36 17.78
N GLN A 289 -1.24 -8.51 19.09
CA GLN A 289 -2.14 -7.65 19.86
C GLN A 289 -1.64 -6.20 19.96
N ALA A 290 -0.34 -6.01 20.19
CA ALA A 290 0.26 -4.68 20.25
C ALA A 290 0.26 -4.00 18.86
N TYR A 291 0.53 -4.75 17.79
CA TYR A 291 0.37 -4.25 16.42
C TYR A 291 -1.09 -3.91 16.09
N PHE A 292 -2.05 -4.72 16.55
CA PHE A 292 -3.47 -4.42 16.40
C PHE A 292 -3.84 -3.13 17.12
N ALA A 293 -3.49 -2.99 18.40
CA ALA A 293 -3.76 -1.78 19.20
C ALA A 293 -3.17 -0.51 18.57
N GLN A 294 -2.00 -0.62 17.95
CA GLN A 294 -1.39 0.48 17.17
C GLN A 294 -2.15 0.76 15.87
N ASN A 295 -2.58 -0.28 15.15
CA ASN A 295 -3.22 -0.14 13.84
C ASN A 295 -4.63 0.46 13.94
N VAL A 296 -5.44 0.04 14.93
CA VAL A 296 -6.86 0.42 15.05
C VAL A 296 -7.12 1.93 15.17
N VAL A 297 -6.11 2.72 15.55
CA VAL A 297 -6.21 4.18 15.68
C VAL A 297 -5.68 4.95 14.47
N ARG A 298 -5.09 4.28 13.47
CA ARG A 298 -4.55 4.90 12.25
C ARG A 298 -5.63 5.11 11.20
N ASP A 299 -5.54 6.18 10.39
CA ASP A 299 -6.43 6.36 9.23
C ASP A 299 -6.05 5.35 8.12
N VAL A 300 -6.66 4.17 8.16
CA VAL A 300 -6.51 3.13 7.12
C VAL A 300 -7.78 3.02 6.30
N ARG A 301 -7.65 3.15 4.99
CA ARG A 301 -8.77 3.12 4.05
C ARG A 301 -8.58 1.96 3.09
N TYR A 302 -9.51 1.03 3.14
CA TYR A 302 -9.61 -0.06 2.18
C TYR A 302 -10.49 0.39 1.02
N ILE A 303 -10.01 0.18 -0.20
CA ILE A 303 -10.81 0.38 -1.40
C ILE A 303 -10.75 -0.87 -2.26
N VAL A 304 -11.91 -1.33 -2.71
CA VAL A 304 -12.08 -2.65 -3.35
C VAL A 304 -12.89 -2.52 -4.62
N GLY A 305 -12.39 -3.05 -5.73
CA GLY A 305 -13.17 -3.26 -6.95
C GLY A 305 -14.20 -4.37 -6.74
N TYR A 306 -15.48 -4.07 -6.93
CA TYR A 306 -16.56 -5.06 -6.74
C TYR A 306 -16.50 -6.20 -7.77
N ASP A 307 -15.88 -5.97 -8.92
CA ASP A 307 -15.72 -6.94 -10.00
C ASP A 307 -14.29 -7.54 -10.04
N ASP A 308 -13.45 -7.29 -9.01
CA ASP A 308 -12.16 -7.96 -8.83
C ASP A 308 -12.33 -9.41 -8.33
N THR A 309 -12.90 -10.23 -9.21
CA THR A 309 -13.26 -11.63 -8.95
C THR A 309 -12.43 -12.63 -9.75
N ALA A 310 -11.52 -12.16 -10.61
CA ALA A 310 -10.68 -13.01 -11.43
C ALA A 310 -9.70 -13.83 -10.57
N GLU A 311 -9.44 -15.08 -10.96
CA GLU A 311 -8.40 -15.93 -10.38
C GLU A 311 -7.01 -15.39 -10.71
N SER A 312 -6.53 -14.46 -9.88
CA SER A 312 -5.26 -13.78 -10.10
C SER A 312 -4.68 -13.21 -8.81
N GLY A 313 -3.43 -12.72 -8.87
CA GLY A 313 -2.71 -12.21 -7.70
C GLY A 313 -2.07 -13.34 -6.91
N ASP A 314 -2.00 -13.20 -5.60
CA ASP A 314 -1.60 -14.31 -4.73
C ASP A 314 -2.66 -15.40 -4.75
N GLN A 315 -2.32 -16.60 -5.21
CA GLN A 315 -3.22 -17.76 -5.28
C GLN A 315 -2.64 -18.97 -4.53
N TYR A 316 -1.68 -18.73 -3.62
CA TYR A 316 -1.25 -19.80 -2.72
C TYR A 316 -2.35 -20.09 -1.69
N CYS A 317 -2.37 -21.30 -1.15
CA CYS A 317 -3.39 -21.72 -0.18
C CYS A 317 -3.49 -20.75 1.00
N MET A 318 -2.37 -20.16 1.43
CA MET A 318 -2.30 -19.21 2.54
C MET A 318 -3.17 -17.97 2.30
N ALA A 319 -3.21 -17.50 1.04
CA ALA A 319 -4.01 -16.35 0.62
C ALA A 319 -5.47 -16.75 0.36
N ILE A 320 -5.71 -17.91 -0.26
CA ILE A 320 -7.06 -18.43 -0.51
C ILE A 320 -7.82 -18.68 0.81
N LEU A 321 -7.12 -19.11 1.86
CA LEU A 321 -7.67 -19.25 3.20
C LEU A 321 -8.30 -17.95 3.74
N GLN A 322 -7.97 -16.79 3.17
CA GLN A 322 -8.43 -15.47 3.61
C GLN A 322 -9.78 -15.04 3.03
N GLY A 323 -10.50 -15.90 2.32
CA GLY A 323 -11.83 -15.58 1.78
C GLY A 323 -12.14 -16.17 0.40
N GLY A 324 -11.31 -17.09 -0.11
CA GLY A 324 -11.50 -17.75 -1.41
C GLY A 324 -10.58 -17.21 -2.51
N VAL A 325 -10.92 -17.55 -3.75
CA VAL A 325 -10.10 -17.25 -4.95
C VAL A 325 -10.12 -15.77 -5.32
N ALA A 326 -11.30 -15.13 -5.25
CA ALA A 326 -11.51 -13.73 -5.61
C ALA A 326 -10.78 -12.78 -4.64
N ARG A 327 -10.06 -11.77 -5.16
CA ARG A 327 -9.47 -10.72 -4.31
C ARG A 327 -10.52 -9.92 -3.56
N ARG A 328 -11.64 -9.58 -4.21
CA ARG A 328 -12.77 -8.90 -3.56
C ARG A 328 -13.19 -9.61 -2.28
N ASP A 329 -13.45 -10.91 -2.35
CA ASP A 329 -13.98 -11.65 -1.21
C ASP A 329 -12.97 -11.72 -0.06
N ARG A 330 -11.67 -11.83 -0.37
CA ARG A 330 -10.59 -11.75 0.64
C ARG A 330 -10.52 -10.40 1.34
N ASN A 331 -10.75 -9.30 0.61
CA ASN A 331 -10.78 -7.96 1.18
C ASN A 331 -12.00 -7.72 2.06
N LEU A 332 -13.17 -8.16 1.62
CA LEU A 332 -14.40 -8.06 2.42
C LEU A 332 -14.34 -8.95 3.66
N ALA A 333 -13.75 -10.14 3.55
CA ALA A 333 -13.52 -11.03 4.69
C ALA A 333 -12.47 -10.47 5.68
N TRP A 334 -11.44 -9.78 5.18
CA TRP A 334 -10.51 -9.01 6.02
C TRP A 334 -11.22 -7.91 6.80
N TRP A 335 -12.08 -7.12 6.15
CA TRP A 335 -12.88 -6.09 6.82
C TRP A 335 -13.79 -6.68 7.90
N LYS A 336 -14.45 -7.80 7.60
CA LYS A 336 -15.24 -8.57 8.58
C LYS A 336 -14.38 -8.98 9.77
N TYR A 337 -13.23 -9.58 9.52
CA TYR A 337 -12.31 -10.08 10.55
C TYR A 337 -11.86 -8.99 11.54
N ILE A 338 -11.39 -7.84 11.05
CA ILE A 338 -10.90 -6.77 11.93
C ILE A 338 -12.02 -6.12 12.76
N ASN A 339 -13.22 -5.98 12.21
CA ASN A 339 -14.38 -5.45 12.95
C ASN A 339 -14.84 -6.43 14.03
N LEU A 340 -14.83 -7.75 13.74
CA LEU A 340 -15.17 -8.77 14.73
C LEU A 340 -14.14 -8.86 15.86
N LEU A 341 -12.84 -8.70 15.58
CA LEU A 341 -11.80 -8.62 16.64
C LEU A 341 -12.00 -7.39 17.53
N ALA A 342 -12.24 -6.22 16.92
CA ALA A 342 -12.43 -4.96 17.63
C ALA A 342 -13.79 -4.87 18.37
N ARG A 343 -14.74 -5.76 18.06
CA ARG A 343 -16.14 -5.65 18.49
C ARG A 343 -16.75 -4.29 18.14
N THR A 344 -16.50 -3.83 16.92
CA THR A 344 -17.20 -2.63 16.44
C THR A 344 -18.67 -2.94 16.22
N ASN A 345 -19.47 -1.89 16.04
CA ASN A 345 -20.85 -2.05 15.64
C ASN A 345 -21.02 -2.13 14.10
N GLU A 346 -19.97 -2.26 13.30
CA GLU A 346 -20.12 -2.39 11.84
C GLU A 346 -20.89 -3.68 11.48
N ASP A 347 -21.92 -3.56 10.63
CA ASP A 347 -22.64 -4.72 10.14
C ASP A 347 -21.82 -5.49 9.10
N VAL A 348 -21.23 -6.60 9.54
CA VAL A 348 -20.40 -7.48 8.71
C VAL A 348 -21.10 -8.80 8.38
N SER A 349 -22.39 -8.93 8.71
CA SER A 349 -23.14 -10.19 8.59
C SER A 349 -23.28 -10.68 7.14
N GLY A 350 -23.47 -9.73 6.21
CA GLY A 350 -23.59 -10.01 4.78
C GLY A 350 -22.25 -10.12 4.02
N LEU A 351 -21.11 -10.00 4.69
CA LEU A 351 -19.79 -10.09 4.06
C LEU A 351 -19.30 -11.54 3.99
N PRO A 352 -18.52 -11.90 2.95
CA PRO A 352 -17.99 -13.25 2.78
C PRO A 352 -17.12 -13.70 3.96
N GLY A 353 -17.03 -15.03 4.09
CA GLY A 353 -16.28 -15.70 5.12
C GLY A 353 -17.12 -16.23 6.28
N ASN A 354 -16.73 -17.36 6.85
CA ASN A 354 -17.50 -18.11 7.87
C ASN A 354 -17.12 -17.78 9.31
N ILE A 355 -16.18 -16.86 9.55
CA ILE A 355 -15.81 -16.46 10.91
C ILE A 355 -16.94 -15.65 11.55
N THR A 356 -17.21 -15.93 12.81
CA THR A 356 -18.14 -15.21 13.68
C THR A 356 -17.41 -14.55 14.85
N ALA A 357 -18.12 -13.72 15.61
CA ALA A 357 -17.57 -13.08 16.81
C ALA A 357 -17.13 -14.12 17.86
N GLN A 358 -17.85 -15.24 17.95
CA GLN A 358 -17.62 -16.32 18.91
C GLN A 358 -16.35 -17.12 18.60
N ASP A 359 -15.95 -17.19 17.34
CA ASP A 359 -14.71 -17.86 16.93
C ASP A 359 -13.46 -17.03 17.28
N LEU A 360 -13.61 -15.71 17.41
CA LEU A 360 -12.49 -14.79 17.58
C LEU A 360 -12.31 -14.33 19.03
N PRO A 361 -11.06 -14.08 19.48
CA PRO A 361 -10.82 -13.42 20.75
C PRO A 361 -11.42 -12.01 20.73
N ASP A 362 -11.84 -11.55 21.91
CA ASP A 362 -12.36 -10.21 22.10
C ASP A 362 -11.21 -9.23 22.38
N TRP A 363 -10.95 -8.32 21.42
CA TRP A 363 -9.94 -7.26 21.55
C TRP A 363 -10.60 -5.87 21.62
N SER A 364 -11.83 -5.78 22.12
CA SER A 364 -12.52 -4.51 22.38
C SER A 364 -11.81 -3.66 23.41
N ASN A 365 -11.11 -4.27 24.38
CA ASN A 365 -10.27 -3.56 25.34
C ASN A 365 -9.08 -2.83 24.72
N LEU A 366 -8.55 -3.33 23.58
CA LEU A 366 -7.45 -2.70 22.85
C LEU A 366 -7.93 -1.60 21.90
N SER A 367 -9.17 -1.71 21.41
CA SER A 367 -9.72 -0.85 20.35
C SER A 367 -10.79 0.14 20.85
N GLY A 368 -11.31 -0.06 22.06
CA GLY A 368 -12.46 0.68 22.58
C GLY A 368 -13.76 0.42 21.81
N GLY A 369 -13.88 -0.73 21.13
CA GLY A 369 -15.03 -1.03 20.27
C GLY A 369 -15.05 -0.24 18.96
N LYS A 370 -13.90 0.29 18.52
CA LYS A 370 -13.80 1.23 17.40
C LYS A 370 -12.63 0.88 16.47
N LEU A 371 -12.77 1.28 15.22
CA LEU A 371 -11.70 1.28 14.24
C LEU A 371 -11.69 2.65 13.56
N ALA A 372 -10.52 3.29 13.49
CA ALA A 372 -10.29 4.45 12.63
C ALA A 372 -10.06 4.00 11.18
N HIS A 373 -10.85 3.05 10.69
CA HIS A 373 -10.70 2.50 9.35
C HIS A 373 -11.96 2.74 8.51
N THR A 374 -11.81 2.74 7.19
CA THR A 374 -12.95 2.79 6.26
C THR A 374 -12.85 1.69 5.20
N LEU A 375 -14.00 1.25 4.70
CA LEU A 375 -14.11 0.36 3.55
C LEU A 375 -14.98 1.02 2.47
N THR A 376 -14.41 1.12 1.28
CA THR A 376 -15.06 1.61 0.07
C THR A 376 -15.11 0.49 -0.97
N VAL A 377 -16.30 0.17 -1.51
CA VAL A 377 -16.44 -0.86 -2.53
C VAL A 377 -16.99 -0.23 -3.82
N VAL A 378 -16.20 -0.27 -4.89
CA VAL A 378 -16.49 0.42 -6.16
C VAL A 378 -17.17 -0.55 -7.13
N GLU A 379 -18.46 -0.35 -7.38
CA GLU A 379 -19.21 -1.14 -8.38
C GLU A 379 -18.68 -0.88 -9.79
N GLY A 380 -18.58 -1.94 -10.60
CA GLY A 380 -18.06 -1.86 -11.96
C GLY A 380 -16.53 -1.83 -12.08
N ALA A 381 -15.80 -1.68 -10.98
CA ALA A 381 -14.34 -1.68 -10.99
C ALA A 381 -13.78 -3.11 -10.84
N THR A 382 -12.86 -3.45 -11.73
CA THR A 382 -12.06 -4.68 -11.74
C THR A 382 -10.72 -4.47 -11.01
N HIS A 383 -9.74 -5.36 -11.20
CA HIS A 383 -8.38 -5.20 -10.64
C HIS A 383 -7.56 -4.12 -11.37
N ASN A 384 -8.08 -2.90 -11.42
CA ASN A 384 -7.54 -1.78 -12.18
C ASN A 384 -7.48 -0.53 -11.29
N ALA A 385 -6.27 -0.02 -11.09
CA ALA A 385 -6.02 1.15 -10.24
C ALA A 385 -6.77 2.41 -10.73
N ASP A 386 -6.94 2.58 -12.04
CA ASP A 386 -7.64 3.75 -12.60
C ASP A 386 -9.15 3.66 -12.38
N GLU A 387 -9.74 2.48 -12.54
CA GLU A 387 -11.15 2.24 -12.24
C GLU A 387 -11.45 2.46 -10.75
N VAL A 388 -10.54 2.00 -9.88
CA VAL A 388 -10.70 2.08 -8.43
C VAL A 388 -10.49 3.51 -7.92
N PHE A 389 -9.31 4.09 -8.14
CA PHE A 389 -8.95 5.40 -7.59
C PHE A 389 -9.49 6.58 -8.39
N GLY A 390 -9.67 6.41 -9.71
CA GLY A 390 -10.26 7.44 -10.58
C GLY A 390 -11.78 7.55 -10.45
N SER A 391 -12.45 6.56 -9.84
CA SER A 391 -13.89 6.62 -9.56
C SER A 391 -14.27 7.76 -8.63
N ARG A 392 -15.57 8.12 -8.63
CA ARG A 392 -16.13 9.11 -7.68
C ARG A 392 -15.85 8.71 -6.22
N GLN A 393 -15.99 7.43 -5.90
CA GLN A 393 -15.72 6.89 -4.58
C GLN A 393 -14.21 6.93 -4.26
N GLY A 394 -13.37 6.56 -5.23
CA GLY A 394 -11.91 6.62 -5.13
C GLY A 394 -11.39 8.03 -4.79
N ARG A 395 -11.96 9.06 -5.41
CA ARG A 395 -11.65 10.46 -5.05
C ARG A 395 -11.93 10.77 -3.58
N THR A 396 -13.04 10.28 -3.01
CA THR A 396 -13.32 10.50 -1.58
C THR A 396 -12.29 9.79 -0.69
N VAL A 397 -11.87 8.58 -1.08
CA VAL A 397 -10.86 7.81 -0.34
C VAL A 397 -9.50 8.53 -0.35
N LEU A 398 -9.12 9.11 -1.48
CA LEU A 398 -7.86 9.84 -1.64
C LEU A 398 -7.85 11.20 -0.94
N PHE A 399 -8.90 12.01 -1.11
CA PHE A 399 -8.86 13.44 -0.80
C PHE A 399 -9.66 13.85 0.44
N GLU A 400 -10.68 13.11 0.88
CA GLU A 400 -11.47 13.54 2.05
C GLU A 400 -10.65 13.47 3.32
N LYS A 401 -10.56 14.60 4.03
CA LYS A 401 -9.82 14.68 5.30
C LYS A 401 -10.50 13.86 6.39
N SER A 402 -11.83 13.87 6.43
CA SER A 402 -12.61 13.16 7.46
C SER A 402 -13.14 11.82 6.96
N GLN A 403 -13.01 10.79 7.79
CA GLN A 403 -13.51 9.44 7.48
C GLN A 403 -15.03 9.37 7.28
N LYS A 404 -15.78 10.28 7.89
CA LYS A 404 -17.25 10.34 7.74
C LYS A 404 -17.67 10.73 6.32
N ASP A 405 -16.80 11.44 5.60
CA ASP A 405 -17.06 11.95 4.25
C ASP A 405 -16.57 10.98 3.16
N VAL A 406 -15.86 9.91 3.55
CA VAL A 406 -15.43 8.84 2.66
C VAL A 406 -16.63 7.98 2.23
N ALA A 407 -16.84 7.86 0.92
CA ALA A 407 -17.96 7.12 0.37
C ALA A 407 -17.83 5.62 0.67
N ARG A 408 -18.88 4.99 1.22
CA ARG A 408 -18.89 3.54 1.49
C ARG A 408 -18.93 2.69 0.22
N GLY A 409 -19.60 3.16 -0.83
CA GLY A 409 -19.85 2.35 -2.04
C GLY A 409 -20.80 1.17 -1.78
N TRP A 410 -20.62 0.06 -2.51
CA TRP A 410 -21.49 -1.12 -2.41
C TRP A 410 -21.56 -1.71 -1.00
N ARG A 411 -22.73 -2.23 -0.64
CA ARG A 411 -22.95 -3.02 0.58
C ARG A 411 -23.89 -4.21 0.30
N PRO A 412 -23.78 -5.31 1.06
CA PRO A 412 -24.68 -6.45 0.92
C PRO A 412 -26.15 -6.06 1.13
N LYS A 413 -27.05 -6.82 0.52
CA LYS A 413 -28.50 -6.67 0.77
C LYS A 413 -28.80 -6.89 2.26
N GLY A 414 -29.59 -6.00 2.85
CA GLY A 414 -29.95 -6.05 4.27
C GLY A 414 -28.95 -5.38 5.21
N TYR A 415 -27.87 -4.77 4.66
CA TYR A 415 -26.89 -4.05 5.44
C TYR A 415 -27.51 -2.94 6.31
N ASN A 416 -27.26 -2.99 7.61
CA ASN A 416 -27.73 -1.99 8.57
C ASN A 416 -26.66 -0.90 8.81
N LYS A 417 -26.80 0.23 8.10
CA LYS A 417 -25.93 1.41 8.28
C LYS A 417 -25.94 1.95 9.72
N ALA A 418 -27.05 1.79 10.47
CA ALA A 418 -27.18 2.29 11.84
C ALA A 418 -26.42 1.44 12.87
N ALA A 419 -25.99 0.23 12.51
CA ALA A 419 -25.08 -0.53 13.34
C ALA A 419 -23.76 0.25 13.49
N GLY A 420 -23.15 0.74 12.40
CA GLY A 420 -21.94 1.58 12.46
C GLY A 420 -22.21 3.09 12.26
N GLY A 421 -22.55 3.83 13.32
CA GLY A 421 -22.67 5.32 13.26
C GLY A 421 -21.35 5.97 12.79
N LEU A 422 -21.31 6.91 11.84
CA LEU A 422 -22.05 8.17 11.73
C LEU A 422 -22.85 8.34 10.42
N THR A 423 -23.95 9.11 10.53
CA THR A 423 -24.87 9.60 9.47
C THR A 423 -24.13 10.40 8.38
N THR A 424 -24.53 10.44 7.11
CA THR A 424 -25.72 11.20 6.62
C THR A 424 -26.20 10.75 5.22
N ASN A 425 -27.36 11.33 4.83
CA ASN A 425 -28.10 11.19 3.58
C ASN A 425 -27.39 11.83 2.39
N SER A 426 -27.38 11.15 1.25
CA SER A 426 -27.24 11.78 -0.06
C SER A 426 -28.36 11.28 -0.97
N THR A 427 -29.25 12.20 -1.33
CA THR A 427 -30.30 12.01 -2.32
C THR A 427 -29.65 11.74 -3.69
N PRO A 428 -30.11 10.78 -4.50
CA PRO A 428 -29.58 10.59 -5.83
C PRO A 428 -30.12 11.69 -6.74
N ALA A 429 -29.26 12.64 -7.12
CA ALA A 429 -29.53 13.48 -8.28
C ALA A 429 -29.27 12.62 -9.53
N MET A 430 -30.35 12.22 -10.22
CA MET A 430 -30.23 11.79 -11.61
C MET A 430 -29.79 12.99 -12.44
N VAL A 431 -28.68 12.86 -13.16
CA VAL A 431 -28.31 13.78 -14.23
C VAL A 431 -28.37 13.00 -15.53
N ASP A 432 -29.23 13.51 -16.41
CA ASP A 432 -29.48 13.07 -17.77
C ASP A 432 -28.23 13.25 -18.63
N LEU A 433 -27.80 12.17 -19.30
CA LEU A 433 -26.66 12.16 -20.21
C LEU A 433 -27.19 12.35 -21.64
N SER A 434 -27.38 13.60 -22.04
CA SER A 434 -27.52 13.98 -23.44
C SER A 434 -26.45 14.99 -23.84
N SER A 435 -25.38 14.52 -24.50
CA SER A 435 -24.66 15.32 -25.49
C SER A 435 -23.82 14.42 -26.41
N THR A 436 -24.32 14.28 -27.63
CA THR A 436 -23.62 14.18 -28.92
C THR A 436 -22.09 14.05 -28.89
N ALA A 437 -21.58 12.91 -29.35
CA ALA A 437 -20.22 12.75 -29.85
C ALA A 437 -20.27 12.31 -31.31
N ASP A 438 -19.75 13.15 -32.20
CA ASP A 438 -19.41 12.80 -33.57
C ASP A 438 -18.36 11.68 -33.56
N GLY A 439 -18.71 10.54 -34.14
CA GLY A 439 -17.85 9.38 -34.24
C GLY A 439 -17.02 9.40 -35.53
N GLN A 440 -15.71 9.27 -35.39
CA GLN A 440 -14.89 8.60 -36.38
C GLN A 440 -14.11 7.47 -35.70
N SER A 441 -14.65 6.26 -35.82
CA SER A 441 -14.00 5.00 -35.51
C SER A 441 -13.71 4.25 -36.82
N ILE A 442 -12.45 3.89 -37.05
CA ILE A 442 -12.05 2.96 -38.10
C ILE A 442 -12.18 1.56 -37.52
N SER A 443 -13.17 0.78 -37.98
CA SER A 443 -13.36 -0.63 -37.62
C SER A 443 -12.95 -1.54 -38.78
N ALA A 444 -12.03 -2.48 -38.52
CA ALA A 444 -11.84 -3.65 -39.38
C ALA A 444 -12.90 -4.71 -39.01
N ALA A 445 -13.79 -5.01 -39.96
CA ALA A 445 -14.85 -5.99 -39.81
C ALA A 445 -14.38 -7.39 -40.26
N ALA A 446 -14.60 -8.40 -39.42
CA ALA A 446 -14.65 -9.79 -39.83
C ALA A 446 -16.10 -10.28 -39.67
N SER A 447 -16.79 -10.43 -40.80
CA SER A 447 -18.16 -10.93 -40.90
C SER A 447 -18.17 -12.45 -40.94
N VAL A 448 -18.86 -13.09 -39.99
CA VAL A 448 -19.17 -14.54 -40.02
C VAL A 448 -20.60 -14.72 -40.51
N LYS A 449 -20.75 -15.33 -41.69
CA LYS A 449 -22.03 -15.86 -42.19
C LYS A 449 -22.19 -17.31 -41.73
N ALA A 450 -23.33 -17.62 -41.11
CA ALA A 450 -23.71 -18.98 -40.77
C ALA A 450 -24.11 -19.77 -42.04
N VAL A 451 -23.53 -20.97 -42.19
CA VAL A 451 -24.01 -21.99 -43.15
C VAL A 451 -24.21 -23.29 -42.38
N LYS A 452 -25.42 -23.84 -42.49
CA LYS A 452 -25.83 -25.16 -41.98
C LYS A 452 -25.40 -26.22 -43.00
N LEU A 453 -24.71 -27.29 -42.59
CA LEU A 453 -24.73 -28.58 -43.30
C LEU A 453 -24.45 -29.73 -42.32
N GLY A 454 -25.21 -30.81 -42.48
CA GLY A 454 -25.21 -31.97 -41.61
C GLY A 454 -24.19 -33.04 -41.99
N SER A 455 -24.07 -34.00 -41.05
CA SER A 455 -23.59 -35.38 -41.17
C SER A 455 -22.25 -35.66 -41.88
N GLY A 456 -21.32 -36.26 -41.14
CA GLY A 456 -20.46 -37.32 -41.68
C GLY A 456 -18.95 -37.16 -41.46
N ALA A 457 -18.42 -38.01 -40.58
CA ALA A 457 -17.09 -38.60 -40.57
C ALA A 457 -15.82 -37.75 -40.33
N THR A 458 -14.99 -38.35 -39.48
CA THR A 458 -13.71 -38.00 -38.90
C THR A 458 -12.55 -37.92 -39.92
N MET A 459 -11.63 -36.96 -39.76
CA MET A 459 -10.18 -37.23 -39.82
C MET A 459 -9.36 -36.08 -39.22
N VAL A 460 -8.41 -36.44 -38.36
CA VAL A 460 -7.39 -35.57 -37.78
C VAL A 460 -6.28 -35.36 -38.81
N VAL A 461 -5.87 -34.12 -39.05
CA VAL A 461 -4.54 -33.80 -39.59
C VAL A 461 -3.98 -32.61 -38.82
N VAL A 462 -2.94 -32.89 -38.03
CA VAL A 462 -2.03 -31.89 -37.45
C VAL A 462 -1.08 -31.45 -38.56
N SER A 463 -0.90 -30.15 -38.73
CA SER A 463 0.21 -29.61 -39.53
C SER A 463 0.81 -28.41 -38.82
N VAL A 464 1.98 -28.66 -38.25
CA VAL A 464 2.94 -27.67 -37.75
C VAL A 464 3.52 -26.95 -38.96
N VAL A 465 3.49 -25.61 -38.96
CA VAL A 465 4.33 -24.82 -39.85
C VAL A 465 5.17 -23.88 -39.02
N LEU A 466 6.45 -24.23 -38.98
CA LEU A 466 7.58 -23.43 -38.56
C LEU A 466 7.79 -22.31 -39.61
N ALA A 467 7.89 -21.06 -39.17
CA ALA A 467 8.44 -19.99 -40.00
C ALA A 467 9.41 -19.16 -39.16
N VAL A 468 10.68 -19.34 -39.48
CA VAL A 468 11.86 -18.62 -38.99
C VAL A 468 12.28 -17.62 -40.06
N MET A 469 12.88 -16.50 -39.59
CA MET A 469 13.62 -15.45 -40.32
C MET A 469 12.75 -14.46 -41.13
N LEU A 470 12.93 -13.14 -41.02
CA LEU A 470 14.14 -12.34 -40.77
C LEU A 470 13.90 -11.10 -39.87
N CYS A 471 15.02 -10.63 -39.30
CA CYS A 471 15.29 -9.42 -38.51
C CYS A 471 15.16 -9.55 -36.99
#